data_AF-A0AAD8EQ35-F1
#
_entry.id   AF-A0AAD8EQ35-F1
#
_cell.length_a   1.000
_cell.length_b   1.000
_cell.length_c   1.000
_cell.angle_alpha   90.00
_cell.angle_beta   90.00
_cell.angle_gamma   90.00
#
_symmetry.space_group_name_H-M   'P 1'
#
loop_
_entity.id
_entity.type
_entity.pdbx_description
1 polymer ?
#
loop_
_entity_poly.entity_id
_entity_poly.type
_entity_poly.pdbx_seq_one_letter_code
_entity_poly.pdbx_strand_id
1 'polypeptide(L)'
;MKYKNILQWFATKQGRQFTFTGISALAIGSSVTYFLSHTFLLSKYKEIVQMYGLGVEVPVSNKVRKLFEEVMNEMQVPELEKKYIKPFTVFGFDMFHAGCTATRTGAIIGIPSNFSYKTTGDIDKHNIVVNSDQVSWGSDAGKKLLDAMILSEAAQKFAIGREIAHVQSSYIYLHAVFPVSIIGSTYVLTANLNHRMGFLNRPFPLRFILYTLTGLFGFGMWIFLQDFTTISYETESDNAMISLGEEYIKGGIEFYSKLLQRNIALRNLMGQKGEKLYTVTGNDQYMLRQKHLPLTMRKEYFELQLEELKKTKQVSSKVTDEKQSPFDVNTKTVPAV
;
A
#
# COMPACT_ATOMS: atom_id res chain seq x y z
N MET A 1 -21.08 13.86 -44.32
CA MET A 1 -21.68 12.59 -44.83
C MET A 1 -20.89 11.35 -44.38
N LYS A 2 -19.55 11.32 -44.47
CA LYS A 2 -18.71 10.17 -44.05
C LYS A 2 -18.92 9.67 -42.60
N TYR A 3 -19.10 10.57 -41.62
CA TYR A 3 -19.29 10.18 -40.20
C TYR A 3 -20.61 9.44 -39.90
N LYS A 4 -21.71 9.77 -40.61
CA LYS A 4 -22.99 9.06 -40.44
C LYS A 4 -22.88 7.60 -40.86
N ASN A 5 -22.11 7.32 -41.91
CA ASN A 5 -21.92 5.97 -42.44
C ASN A 5 -21.12 5.09 -41.47
N ILE A 6 -20.13 5.66 -40.77
CA ILE A 6 -19.33 4.94 -39.76
C ILE A 6 -20.17 4.60 -38.52
N LEU A 7 -20.95 5.55 -38.01
CA LEU A 7 -21.80 5.32 -36.84
C LEU A 7 -22.92 4.29 -37.11
N GLN A 8 -23.45 4.26 -38.33
CA GLN A 8 -24.42 3.25 -38.75
C GLN A 8 -23.79 1.86 -38.85
N TRP A 9 -22.52 1.76 -39.25
CA TRP A 9 -21.81 0.48 -39.31
C TRP A 9 -21.73 -0.20 -37.93
N PHE A 10 -21.47 0.55 -36.85
CA PHE A 10 -21.44 0.00 -35.49
C PHE A 10 -22.79 -0.56 -35.01
N ALA A 11 -23.91 -0.16 -35.61
CA ALA A 11 -25.23 -0.73 -35.32
C ALA A 11 -25.45 -2.10 -36.02
N THR A 12 -24.64 -2.44 -37.02
CA THR A 12 -24.75 -3.71 -37.76
C THR A 12 -24.27 -4.91 -36.94
N LYS A 13 -24.56 -6.14 -37.40
CA LYS A 13 -24.05 -7.37 -36.75
C LYS A 13 -22.50 -7.40 -36.76
N GLN A 14 -21.88 -7.03 -37.87
CA GLN A 14 -20.41 -7.00 -38.00
C GLN A 14 -19.78 -5.95 -37.08
N GLY A 15 -20.35 -4.73 -37.05
CA GLY A 15 -19.87 -3.67 -36.16
C GLY A 15 -19.95 -4.05 -34.68
N ARG A 16 -21.04 -4.71 -34.27
CA ARG A 16 -21.19 -5.20 -32.88
C ARG A 16 -20.20 -6.30 -32.53
N GLN A 17 -19.94 -7.24 -33.46
CA GLN A 17 -18.92 -8.26 -33.27
C GLN A 17 -17.53 -7.65 -33.13
N PHE A 18 -17.19 -6.67 -33.97
CA PHE A 18 -15.93 -5.93 -33.86
C PHE A 18 -15.78 -5.23 -32.51
N THR A 19 -16.83 -4.52 -32.05
CA THR A 19 -16.83 -3.87 -30.72
C THR A 19 -16.67 -4.89 -29.59
N PHE A 20 -17.37 -6.02 -29.65
CA PHE A 20 -17.24 -7.08 -28.65
C PHE A 20 -15.82 -7.63 -28.57
N THR A 21 -15.22 -7.96 -29.72
CA THR A 21 -13.84 -8.44 -29.78
C THR A 21 -12.86 -7.41 -29.27
N GLY A 22 -13.01 -6.13 -29.68
CA GLY A 22 -12.15 -5.04 -29.23
C GLY A 22 -12.23 -4.82 -27.72
N ILE A 23 -13.44 -4.78 -27.15
CA ILE A 23 -13.65 -4.60 -25.71
C ILE A 23 -13.11 -5.81 -24.93
N SER A 24 -13.35 -7.02 -25.42
CA SER A 24 -12.83 -8.25 -24.79
C SER A 24 -11.30 -8.27 -24.81
N ALA A 25 -10.68 -7.88 -25.92
CA ALA A 25 -9.23 -7.77 -26.03
C ALA A 25 -8.66 -6.71 -25.08
N LEU A 26 -9.30 -5.55 -24.94
CA LEU A 26 -8.90 -4.51 -23.99
C LEU A 26 -9.02 -4.99 -22.53
N ALA A 27 -10.13 -5.66 -22.21
CA ALA A 27 -10.40 -6.19 -20.89
C ALA A 27 -9.34 -7.22 -20.48
N ILE A 28 -9.18 -8.26 -21.30
CA ILE A 28 -8.20 -9.33 -21.07
C ILE A 28 -6.78 -8.77 -21.11
N GLY A 29 -6.46 -7.92 -22.08
CA GLY A 29 -5.14 -7.32 -22.23
C GLY A 29 -4.72 -6.50 -21.00
N SER A 30 -5.63 -5.72 -20.43
CA SER A 30 -5.36 -4.95 -19.20
C SER A 30 -5.06 -5.87 -18.02
N SER A 31 -5.88 -6.90 -17.81
CA SER A 31 -5.72 -7.89 -16.76
C SER A 31 -4.43 -8.70 -16.90
N VAL A 32 -4.13 -9.17 -18.11
CA VAL A 32 -2.92 -9.93 -18.41
C VAL A 32 -1.68 -9.06 -18.22
N THR A 33 -1.70 -7.81 -18.68
CA THR A 33 -0.54 -6.90 -18.53
C THR A 33 -0.22 -6.68 -17.05
N TYR A 34 -1.23 -6.40 -16.22
CA TYR A 34 -1.04 -6.23 -14.78
C TYR A 34 -0.54 -7.51 -14.11
N PHE A 35 -1.13 -8.66 -14.44
CA PHE A 35 -0.68 -9.93 -13.86
C PHE A 35 0.76 -10.28 -14.27
N LEU A 36 1.13 -10.09 -15.53
CA LEU A 36 2.46 -10.37 -16.05
C LEU A 36 3.52 -9.45 -15.41
N SER A 37 3.23 -8.16 -15.21
CA SER A 37 4.18 -7.22 -14.59
C SER A 37 4.52 -7.60 -13.14
N HIS A 38 3.57 -8.22 -12.43
CA HIS A 38 3.75 -8.68 -11.06
C HIS A 38 4.18 -10.15 -10.93
N THR A 39 4.38 -10.86 -12.05
CA THR A 39 4.80 -12.26 -12.04
C THR A 39 6.02 -12.49 -12.94
N PHE A 40 5.81 -12.79 -14.21
CA PHE A 40 6.88 -13.19 -15.12
C PHE A 40 7.84 -12.05 -15.47
N LEU A 41 7.36 -10.80 -15.45
CA LEU A 41 8.17 -9.61 -15.71
C LEU A 41 8.65 -8.93 -14.42
N LEU A 42 8.54 -9.60 -13.28
CA LEU A 42 8.90 -9.02 -11.97
C LEU A 42 10.38 -8.61 -11.91
N SER A 43 11.27 -9.35 -12.56
CA SER A 43 12.70 -8.99 -12.67
C SER A 43 12.91 -7.71 -13.47
N LYS A 44 12.18 -7.53 -14.57
CA LYS A 44 12.22 -6.28 -15.36
C LYS A 44 11.62 -5.11 -14.61
N TYR A 45 10.57 -5.37 -13.82
CA TYR A 45 10.03 -4.34 -12.95
C TYR A 45 11.07 -3.92 -11.91
N LYS A 46 11.75 -4.88 -11.27
CA LYS A 46 12.87 -4.61 -10.34
C LYS A 46 13.94 -3.73 -10.98
N GLU A 47 14.41 -4.05 -12.19
CA GLU A 47 15.43 -3.28 -12.92
C GLU A 47 15.04 -1.79 -13.11
N ILE A 48 13.75 -1.47 -13.18
CA ILE A 48 13.27 -0.09 -13.37
C ILE A 48 13.31 0.71 -12.06
N VAL A 49 13.00 0.06 -10.93
CA VAL A 49 12.83 0.72 -9.62
C VAL A 49 14.03 0.58 -8.69
N GLN A 50 15.00 -0.27 -9.05
CA GLN A 50 16.21 -0.50 -8.27
C GLN A 50 17.12 0.72 -8.25
N MET A 51 17.83 0.92 -7.14
CA MET A 51 18.87 1.94 -7.03
C MET A 51 20.14 1.49 -7.75
N TYR A 52 20.66 2.37 -8.60
CA TYR A 52 21.93 2.19 -9.29
C TYR A 52 22.94 3.23 -8.81
N GLY A 53 24.15 2.78 -8.48
CA GLY A 53 25.31 3.62 -8.18
C GLY A 53 26.39 3.37 -9.23
N LEU A 54 26.82 4.41 -9.95
CA LEU A 54 27.84 4.30 -11.01
C LEU A 54 27.50 3.25 -12.09
N GLY A 55 26.21 3.08 -12.40
CA GLY A 55 25.73 2.11 -13.40
C GLY A 55 25.64 0.65 -12.90
N VAL A 56 25.93 0.40 -11.63
CA VAL A 56 25.84 -0.93 -11.00
C VAL A 56 24.74 -0.93 -9.95
N GLU A 57 24.06 -2.07 -9.76
CA GLU A 57 23.06 -2.21 -8.71
C GLU A 57 23.66 -2.01 -7.32
N VAL A 58 22.99 -1.22 -6.49
CA VAL A 58 23.38 -1.07 -5.09
C VAL A 58 22.86 -2.29 -4.31
N PRO A 59 23.72 -3.10 -3.68
CA PRO A 59 23.28 -4.24 -2.91
C PRO A 59 22.68 -3.80 -1.57
N VAL A 60 21.74 -4.59 -1.06
CA VAL A 60 21.20 -4.42 0.29
C VAL A 60 22.31 -4.64 1.31
N SER A 61 22.46 -3.70 2.25
CA SER A 61 23.50 -3.79 3.28
C SER A 61 23.28 -5.01 4.18
N ASN A 62 24.38 -5.57 4.71
CA ASN A 62 24.32 -6.75 5.58
C ASN A 62 23.46 -6.52 6.84
N LYS A 63 23.44 -5.28 7.36
CA LYS A 63 22.58 -4.89 8.48
C LYS A 63 21.10 -5.09 8.12
N VAL A 64 20.68 -4.51 6.98
CA VAL A 64 19.29 -4.57 6.52
C VAL A 64 18.90 -6.01 6.16
N ARG A 65 19.81 -6.80 5.58
CA ARG A 65 19.54 -8.22 5.30
C ARG A 65 19.28 -9.03 6.57
N LYS A 66 20.10 -8.85 7.61
CA LYS A 66 19.89 -9.50 8.91
C LYS A 66 18.56 -9.09 9.54
N LEU A 67 18.25 -7.80 9.52
CA LEU A 67 16.97 -7.29 10.04
C LEU A 67 15.78 -7.88 9.26
N PHE A 68 15.90 -8.00 7.94
CA PHE A 68 14.89 -8.59 7.08
C PHE A 68 14.63 -10.07 7.43
N GLU A 69 15.71 -10.85 7.63
CA GLU A 69 15.62 -12.24 8.07
C GLU A 69 15.01 -12.38 9.47
N GLU A 70 15.38 -11.50 10.39
CA GLU A 70 14.81 -11.44 11.76
C GLU A 70 13.30 -11.18 11.72
N VAL A 71 12.84 -10.19 10.96
CA VAL A 71 11.41 -9.89 10.83
C VAL A 71 10.64 -11.06 10.21
N MET A 72 11.19 -11.71 9.16
CA MET A 72 10.56 -12.92 8.59
C MET A 72 10.44 -14.06 9.61
N ASN A 73 11.38 -14.18 10.55
CA ASN A 73 11.35 -15.17 11.62
C ASN A 73 10.33 -14.80 12.71
N GLU A 74 10.29 -13.54 13.14
CA GLU A 74 9.32 -13.03 14.12
C GLU A 74 7.88 -13.14 13.60
N MET A 75 7.66 -12.87 12.30
CA MET A 75 6.39 -13.08 11.61
C MET A 75 6.04 -14.55 11.35
N GLN A 76 6.95 -15.48 11.65
CA GLN A 76 6.78 -16.92 11.42
C GLN A 76 6.42 -17.25 9.95
N VAL A 77 7.01 -16.53 9.01
CA VAL A 77 6.78 -16.75 7.57
C VAL A 77 7.17 -18.19 7.21
N PRO A 78 6.37 -18.93 6.43
CA PRO A 78 6.73 -20.28 6.02
C PRO A 78 8.08 -20.32 5.27
N GLU A 79 8.91 -21.33 5.53
CA GLU A 79 10.25 -21.48 4.90
C GLU A 79 10.20 -21.49 3.37
N LEU A 80 9.10 -22.00 2.79
CA LEU A 80 8.88 -21.95 1.35
C LEU A 80 8.72 -20.50 0.86
N GLU A 81 7.92 -19.70 1.56
CA GLU A 81 7.66 -18.30 1.21
C GLU A 81 8.90 -17.42 1.41
N LYS A 82 9.68 -17.65 2.47
CA LYS A 82 10.95 -16.93 2.71
C LYS A 82 11.89 -16.97 1.51
N LYS A 83 11.93 -18.09 0.76
CA LYS A 83 12.75 -18.23 -0.45
C LYS A 83 12.24 -17.41 -1.65
N TYR A 84 10.95 -17.09 -1.65
CA TYR A 84 10.28 -16.36 -2.72
C TYR A 84 10.23 -14.85 -2.48
N ILE A 85 10.46 -14.37 -1.27
CA ILE A 85 10.52 -12.94 -0.96
C ILE A 85 11.98 -12.47 -1.05
N LYS A 86 12.26 -11.50 -1.93
CA LYS A 86 13.62 -11.02 -2.19
C LYS A 86 13.75 -9.52 -1.89
N PRO A 87 14.59 -9.12 -0.92
CA PRO A 87 14.86 -7.71 -0.69
C PRO A 87 15.83 -7.15 -1.75
N PHE A 88 15.64 -5.89 -2.12
CA PHE A 88 16.59 -5.13 -2.95
C PHE A 88 16.61 -3.65 -2.53
N THR A 89 17.64 -2.91 -2.93
CA THR A 89 17.69 -1.47 -2.64
C THR A 89 16.90 -0.70 -3.69
N VAL A 90 15.82 -0.03 -3.27
CA VAL A 90 14.96 0.77 -4.17
C VAL A 90 15.48 2.18 -4.32
N PHE A 91 15.25 2.76 -5.49
CA PHE A 91 15.50 4.18 -5.72
C PHE A 91 14.46 5.04 -4.99
N GLY A 92 14.92 6.00 -4.21
CA GLY A 92 14.08 6.88 -3.40
C GLY A 92 14.07 6.51 -1.91
N PHE A 93 13.12 7.11 -1.18
CA PHE A 93 13.00 7.00 0.28
C PHE A 93 11.73 6.27 0.75
N ASP A 94 10.98 5.70 -0.18
CA ASP A 94 9.75 4.97 0.10
C ASP A 94 9.97 3.46 -0.03
N MET A 95 9.39 2.70 0.88
CA MET A 95 9.30 1.26 0.74
C MET A 95 8.53 0.91 -0.53
N PHE A 96 8.92 -0.18 -1.17
CA PHE A 96 8.28 -0.67 -2.38
C PHE A 96 8.03 -2.16 -2.28
N HIS A 97 6.94 -2.64 -2.87
CA HIS A 97 6.72 -4.06 -3.05
C HIS A 97 6.12 -4.35 -4.42
N ALA A 98 6.44 -5.51 -4.98
CA ALA A 98 5.79 -6.05 -6.16
C ALA A 98 5.82 -7.57 -6.16
N GLY A 99 4.77 -8.19 -6.71
CA GLY A 99 4.62 -9.64 -6.68
C GLY A 99 3.95 -10.10 -5.39
N CYS A 100 3.65 -11.39 -5.31
CA CYS A 100 3.09 -12.00 -4.10
C CYS A 100 3.60 -13.43 -3.90
N THR A 101 3.61 -13.88 -2.65
CA THR A 101 4.08 -15.21 -2.26
C THR A 101 3.19 -16.33 -2.78
N ALA A 102 1.93 -16.02 -3.10
CA ALA A 102 0.99 -16.95 -3.73
C ALA A 102 1.35 -17.32 -5.20
N THR A 103 2.36 -16.67 -5.79
CA THR A 103 2.85 -16.98 -7.14
C THR A 103 4.22 -17.65 -7.08
N ARG A 104 4.51 -18.56 -8.04
CA ARG A 104 5.83 -19.21 -8.13
C ARG A 104 6.99 -18.26 -8.47
N THR A 105 6.66 -17.07 -8.97
CA THR A 105 7.62 -16.00 -9.28
C THR A 105 8.06 -15.25 -8.02
N GLY A 106 7.30 -15.38 -6.93
CA GLY A 106 7.56 -14.75 -5.65
C GLY A 106 7.29 -13.25 -5.63
N ALA A 107 7.95 -12.57 -4.69
CA ALA A 107 7.78 -11.15 -4.46
C ALA A 107 9.14 -10.47 -4.25
N ILE A 108 9.20 -9.19 -4.59
CA ILE A 108 10.35 -8.33 -4.35
C ILE A 108 9.93 -7.21 -3.40
N ILE A 109 10.80 -6.89 -2.44
CA ILE A 109 10.62 -5.78 -1.51
C ILE A 109 11.79 -4.82 -1.67
N GLY A 110 11.48 -3.60 -2.09
CA GLY A 110 12.39 -2.50 -2.23
C GLY A 110 12.56 -1.77 -0.91
N ILE A 111 13.77 -1.82 -0.36
CA ILE A 111 14.14 -1.17 0.89
C ILE A 111 15.02 0.04 0.57
N PRO A 112 14.63 1.26 0.95
CA PRO A 112 15.44 2.44 0.77
C PRO A 112 16.83 2.36 1.41
N SER A 113 17.81 3.03 0.81
CA SER A 113 19.18 3.06 1.32
C SER A 113 19.30 3.66 2.73
N ASN A 114 18.36 4.51 3.15
CA ASN A 114 18.37 5.17 4.46
C ASN A 114 18.18 4.24 5.65
N PHE A 115 17.74 2.99 5.44
CA PHE A 115 17.70 1.97 6.50
C PHE A 115 19.11 1.62 7.03
N SER A 116 20.14 1.92 6.24
CA SER A 116 21.54 1.73 6.65
C SER A 116 22.10 2.90 7.47
N TYR A 117 21.43 4.07 7.50
CA TYR A 117 21.91 5.25 8.21
C TYR A 117 21.64 5.12 9.72
N LYS A 118 22.55 5.65 10.55
CA LYS A 118 22.40 5.72 12.01
C LYS A 118 22.24 7.16 12.49
N THR A 119 22.96 8.07 11.84
CA THR A 119 22.97 9.49 12.19
C THR A 119 22.72 10.33 10.95
N THR A 120 22.33 11.59 11.16
CA THR A 120 22.14 12.55 10.06
C THR A 120 23.44 12.89 9.32
N GLY A 121 24.60 12.54 9.88
CA GLY A 121 25.91 12.68 9.25
C GLY A 121 26.19 11.61 8.19
N ASP A 122 25.53 10.46 8.26
CA ASP A 122 25.68 9.35 7.31
C ASP A 122 24.95 9.63 5.98
N ILE A 123 24.08 10.64 5.95
CA ILE A 123 23.24 10.97 4.81
C ILE A 123 24.08 11.68 3.76
N ASP A 124 24.16 11.10 2.56
CA ASP A 124 24.77 11.74 1.41
C ASP A 124 23.87 12.86 0.88
N LYS A 125 24.14 14.06 1.38
CA LYS A 125 23.42 15.30 1.06
C LYS A 125 23.55 15.73 -0.39
N HIS A 126 24.60 15.34 -1.11
CA HIS A 126 24.87 15.84 -2.46
C HIS A 126 23.97 15.20 -3.51
N ASN A 127 23.54 13.96 -3.25
CA ASN A 127 22.72 13.18 -4.17
C ASN A 127 21.21 13.34 -3.92
N ILE A 128 20.81 14.13 -2.91
CA ILE A 128 19.40 14.36 -2.60
C ILE A 128 18.93 15.67 -3.24
N VAL A 129 18.06 15.51 -4.23
CA VAL A 129 17.50 16.62 -5.00
C VAL A 129 15.98 16.63 -4.82
N VAL A 130 15.42 17.78 -4.49
CA VAL A 130 13.97 17.99 -4.32
C VAL A 130 13.51 18.99 -5.37
N ASN A 131 12.55 18.60 -6.21
CA ASN A 131 12.07 19.43 -7.32
C ASN A 131 13.17 19.88 -8.33
N SER A 132 14.18 19.03 -8.56
CA SER A 132 15.38 19.34 -9.36
C SER A 132 16.33 20.37 -8.74
N ASP A 133 16.07 20.79 -7.50
CA ASP A 133 16.89 21.72 -6.74
C ASP A 133 17.60 21.02 -5.57
N GLN A 134 18.81 21.48 -5.24
CA GLN A 134 19.53 21.03 -4.06
C GLN A 134 18.82 21.51 -2.79
N VAL A 135 18.71 20.63 -1.80
CA VAL A 135 18.03 20.96 -0.55
C VAL A 135 18.88 21.93 0.26
N SER A 136 18.26 23.02 0.74
CA SER A 136 18.90 23.90 1.72
C SER A 136 18.92 23.24 3.11
N TRP A 137 19.97 22.48 3.39
CA TRP A 137 20.13 21.71 4.64
C TRP A 137 20.18 22.57 5.91
N GLY A 138 20.50 23.86 5.79
CA GLY A 138 20.48 24.81 6.90
C GLY A 138 19.08 25.27 7.32
N SER A 139 18.09 25.13 6.43
CA SER A 139 16.70 25.51 6.69
C SER A 139 16.02 24.58 7.70
N ASP A 140 14.99 25.07 8.39
CA ASP A 140 14.20 24.26 9.33
C ASP A 140 13.55 23.05 8.62
N ALA A 141 13.07 23.24 7.39
CA ALA A 141 12.52 22.16 6.57
C ALA A 141 13.60 21.12 6.18
N GLY A 142 14.81 21.57 5.81
CA GLY A 142 15.93 20.68 5.51
C GLY A 142 16.37 19.84 6.71
N LYS A 143 16.40 20.44 7.92
CA LYS A 143 16.69 19.71 9.17
C LYS A 143 15.61 18.69 9.50
N LYS A 144 14.33 19.06 9.37
CA LYS A 144 13.20 18.14 9.55
C LYS A 144 13.24 16.97 8.56
N LEU A 145 13.65 17.23 7.31
CA LEU A 145 13.82 16.19 6.31
C LEU A 145 14.94 15.21 6.68
N LEU A 146 16.10 15.70 7.13
CA LEU A 146 17.21 14.84 7.59
C LEU A 146 16.81 13.98 8.79
N ASP A 147 16.14 14.58 9.77
CA ASP A 147 15.66 13.85 10.94
C ASP A 147 14.62 12.78 10.56
N ALA A 148 13.75 13.07 9.60
CA ALA A 148 12.75 12.13 9.10
C ALA A 148 13.34 10.91 8.37
N MET A 149 14.56 11.03 7.83
CA MET A 149 15.25 9.93 7.14
C MET A 149 15.88 8.90 8.09
N ILE A 150 16.06 9.26 9.36
CA ILE A 150 16.62 8.35 10.38
C ILE A 150 15.47 7.64 11.08
N LEU A 151 15.48 6.31 10.98
CA LEU A 151 14.50 5.42 11.58
C LEU A 151 15.17 4.57 12.66
N SER A 152 14.51 4.42 13.81
CA SER A 152 14.90 3.42 14.81
C SER A 152 14.78 2.00 14.27
N GLU A 153 15.41 1.06 14.97
CA GLU A 153 15.34 -0.36 14.59
C GLU A 153 13.90 -0.90 14.64
N ALA A 154 13.10 -0.51 15.64
CA ALA A 154 11.68 -0.90 15.72
C ALA A 154 10.87 -0.34 14.53
N ALA A 155 11.12 0.90 14.11
CA ALA A 155 10.47 1.49 12.95
C ALA A 155 10.90 0.80 11.63
N GLN A 156 12.18 0.38 11.54
CA GLN A 156 12.68 -0.40 10.40
C GLN A 156 12.04 -1.80 10.36
N LYS A 157 11.94 -2.50 11.50
CA LYS A 157 11.25 -3.79 11.61
C LYS A 157 9.79 -3.67 11.18
N PHE A 158 9.09 -2.68 11.70
CA PHE A 158 7.70 -2.38 11.32
C PHE A 158 7.56 -2.17 9.81
N ALA A 159 8.39 -1.30 9.22
CA ALA A 159 8.32 -0.99 7.80
C ALA A 159 8.54 -2.24 6.93
N ILE A 160 9.53 -3.07 7.27
CA ILE A 160 9.82 -4.32 6.57
C ILE A 160 8.66 -5.32 6.74
N GLY A 161 8.19 -5.53 7.97
CA GLY A 161 7.14 -6.51 8.27
C GLY A 161 5.83 -6.17 7.58
N ARG A 162 5.50 -4.88 7.49
CA ARG A 162 4.33 -4.38 6.75
C ARG A 162 4.42 -4.75 5.27
N GLU A 163 5.56 -4.53 4.62
CA GLU A 163 5.73 -4.92 3.21
C GLU A 163 5.71 -6.45 3.01
N ILE A 164 6.21 -7.22 3.98
CA ILE A 164 6.10 -8.69 3.97
C ILE A 164 4.62 -9.11 4.02
N ALA A 165 3.84 -8.56 4.95
CA ALA A 165 2.41 -8.83 5.03
C ALA A 165 1.66 -8.43 3.75
N HIS A 166 2.03 -7.30 3.13
CA HIS A 166 1.49 -6.91 1.83
C HIS A 166 1.70 -7.95 0.73
N VAL A 167 2.92 -8.48 0.59
CA VAL A 167 3.20 -9.47 -0.46
C VAL A 167 2.65 -10.86 -0.16
N GLN A 168 2.28 -11.14 1.10
CA GLN A 168 1.55 -12.36 1.45
C GLN A 168 0.06 -12.28 1.07
N SER A 169 -0.47 -11.07 0.87
CA SER A 169 -1.85 -10.90 0.43
C SER A 169 -2.07 -11.33 -1.03
N SER A 170 -3.31 -11.70 -1.35
CA SER A 170 -3.73 -12.07 -2.72
C SER A 170 -4.13 -10.87 -3.59
N TYR A 171 -3.66 -9.66 -3.27
CA TYR A 171 -4.08 -8.41 -3.92
C TYR A 171 -3.88 -8.44 -5.45
N ILE A 172 -2.80 -9.05 -5.94
CA ILE A 172 -2.50 -9.14 -7.38
C ILE A 172 -3.61 -9.85 -8.16
N TYR A 173 -4.17 -10.93 -7.61
CA TYR A 173 -5.25 -11.66 -8.28
C TYR A 173 -6.52 -10.81 -8.38
N LEU A 174 -6.87 -10.08 -7.31
CA LEU A 174 -8.03 -9.20 -7.28
C LEU A 174 -7.88 -8.06 -8.29
N HIS A 175 -6.75 -7.35 -8.26
CA HIS A 175 -6.48 -6.26 -9.18
C HIS A 175 -6.35 -6.73 -10.64
N ALA A 176 -5.87 -7.95 -10.88
CA ALA A 176 -5.86 -8.55 -12.20
C ALA A 176 -7.27 -8.91 -12.69
N VAL A 177 -8.19 -9.35 -11.83
CA VAL A 177 -9.54 -9.75 -12.24
C VAL A 177 -10.47 -8.55 -12.46
N PHE A 178 -10.30 -7.46 -11.71
CA PHE A 178 -11.21 -6.30 -11.77
C PHE A 178 -11.41 -5.71 -13.17
N PRO A 179 -10.40 -5.47 -14.02
CA PRO A 179 -10.60 -4.93 -15.36
C PRO A 179 -11.52 -5.80 -16.23
N VAL A 180 -11.28 -7.11 -16.29
CA VAL A 180 -12.13 -8.04 -17.04
C VAL A 180 -13.57 -8.04 -16.52
N SER A 181 -13.75 -8.13 -15.20
CA SER A 181 -15.07 -8.17 -14.58
C SER A 181 -15.86 -6.87 -14.81
N ILE A 182 -15.24 -5.70 -14.65
CA ILE A 182 -15.91 -4.41 -14.81
C ILE A 182 -16.19 -4.09 -16.27
N ILE A 183 -15.19 -4.23 -17.15
CA ILE A 183 -15.35 -3.93 -18.58
C ILE A 183 -16.37 -4.90 -19.20
N GLY A 184 -16.27 -6.19 -18.88
CA GLY A 184 -17.20 -7.22 -19.33
C GLY A 184 -18.64 -6.95 -18.85
N SER A 185 -18.83 -6.72 -17.56
CA SER A 185 -20.17 -6.47 -16.98
C SER A 185 -20.79 -5.17 -17.51
N THR A 186 -19.98 -4.11 -17.68
CA THR A 186 -20.44 -2.83 -18.24
C THR A 186 -20.85 -3.01 -19.70
N TYR A 187 -20.08 -3.76 -20.50
CA TYR A 187 -20.47 -4.08 -21.88
C TYR A 187 -21.79 -4.86 -21.93
N VAL A 188 -21.93 -5.92 -21.13
CA VAL A 188 -23.15 -6.75 -21.08
C VAL A 188 -24.35 -5.91 -20.66
N LEU A 189 -24.21 -5.07 -19.63
CA LEU A 189 -25.24 -4.15 -19.18
C LEU A 189 -25.66 -3.21 -20.31
N THR A 190 -24.71 -2.52 -20.94
CA THR A 190 -25.00 -1.58 -22.03
C THR A 190 -25.60 -2.26 -23.25
N ALA A 191 -25.13 -3.45 -23.62
CA ALA A 191 -25.68 -4.24 -24.72
C ALA A 191 -27.12 -4.68 -24.43
N ASN A 192 -27.42 -5.08 -23.19
CA ASN A 192 -28.77 -5.48 -22.77
C ASN A 192 -29.73 -4.27 -22.77
N LEU A 193 -29.30 -3.14 -22.21
CA LEU A 193 -30.06 -1.88 -22.24
C LEU A 193 -30.33 -1.41 -23.68
N ASN A 194 -29.33 -1.52 -24.56
CA ASN A 194 -29.48 -1.24 -25.99
C ASN A 194 -30.53 -2.13 -26.66
N HIS A 195 -30.56 -3.42 -26.32
CA HIS A 195 -31.49 -4.38 -26.90
C HIS A 195 -32.92 -4.18 -26.37
N ARG A 196 -33.11 -4.12 -25.04
CA ARG A 196 -34.44 -4.04 -24.41
C ARG A 196 -35.16 -2.73 -24.71
N MET A 197 -34.44 -1.61 -24.75
CA MET A 197 -35.04 -0.28 -24.94
C MET A 197 -34.90 0.23 -26.38
N GLY A 198 -34.29 -0.57 -27.27
CA GLY A 198 -34.14 -0.23 -28.68
C GLY A 198 -33.28 1.01 -28.94
N PHE A 199 -32.33 1.34 -28.06
CA PHE A 199 -31.48 2.55 -28.19
C PHE A 199 -30.68 2.57 -29.50
N LEU A 200 -30.38 1.41 -30.10
CA LEU A 200 -29.71 1.29 -31.40
C LEU A 200 -30.53 1.83 -32.58
N ASN A 201 -31.82 2.12 -32.41
CA ASN A 201 -32.66 2.78 -33.41
C ASN A 201 -32.96 4.26 -33.05
N ARG A 202 -32.56 4.69 -31.85
CA ARG A 202 -32.78 6.05 -31.34
C ARG A 202 -31.71 7.03 -31.84
N PRO A 203 -31.95 8.35 -31.83
CA PRO A 203 -30.96 9.35 -32.25
C PRO A 203 -29.68 9.29 -31.39
N PHE A 204 -28.57 9.72 -31.98
CA PHE A 204 -27.24 9.65 -31.37
C PHE A 204 -27.13 10.25 -29.95
N PRO A 205 -27.73 11.41 -29.63
CA PRO A 205 -27.61 12.00 -28.29
C PRO A 205 -28.11 11.09 -27.17
N LEU A 206 -29.20 10.34 -27.40
CA LEU A 206 -29.74 9.40 -26.42
C LEU A 206 -28.79 8.22 -26.17
N ARG A 207 -28.11 7.74 -27.22
CA ARG A 207 -27.09 6.68 -27.09
C ARG A 207 -25.87 7.19 -26.35
N PHE A 208 -25.45 8.41 -26.66
CA PHE A 208 -24.32 9.06 -26.00
C PHE A 208 -24.57 9.20 -24.49
N ILE A 209 -25.77 9.62 -24.09
CA ILE A 209 -26.16 9.69 -22.67
C ILE A 209 -26.08 8.30 -22.03
N LEU A 210 -26.67 7.27 -22.64
CA LEU A 210 -26.61 5.90 -22.11
C LEU A 210 -25.17 5.40 -21.93
N TYR A 211 -24.31 5.60 -22.93
CA TYR A 211 -22.92 5.15 -22.89
C TYR A 211 -22.10 5.93 -21.87
N THR A 212 -22.39 7.21 -21.70
CA THR A 212 -21.76 8.04 -20.67
C THR A 212 -22.16 7.56 -19.28
N LEU A 213 -23.46 7.34 -19.03
CA LEU A 213 -23.95 6.89 -17.72
C LEU A 213 -23.40 5.51 -17.35
N THR A 214 -23.47 4.55 -18.28
CA THR A 214 -22.93 3.19 -18.06
C THR A 214 -21.41 3.19 -17.93
N GLY A 215 -20.70 4.01 -18.70
CA GLY A 215 -19.25 4.18 -18.59
C GLY A 215 -18.83 4.79 -17.25
N LEU A 216 -19.51 5.85 -16.79
CA LEU A 216 -19.27 6.45 -15.48
C LEU A 216 -19.57 5.48 -14.34
N PHE A 217 -20.64 4.69 -14.46
CA PHE A 217 -20.97 3.65 -13.49
C PHE A 217 -19.87 2.58 -13.43
N GLY A 218 -19.43 2.05 -14.58
CA GLY A 218 -18.34 1.08 -14.64
C GLY A 218 -17.04 1.64 -14.07
N PHE A 219 -16.69 2.88 -14.41
CA PHE A 219 -15.50 3.56 -13.88
C PHE A 219 -15.58 3.76 -12.36
N GLY A 220 -16.74 4.19 -11.84
CA GLY A 220 -16.98 4.33 -10.40
C GLY A 220 -16.87 2.99 -9.67
N MET A 221 -17.42 1.91 -10.24
CA MET A 221 -17.30 0.56 -9.68
C MET A 221 -15.85 0.06 -9.67
N TRP A 222 -15.08 0.34 -10.72
CA TRP A 222 -13.65 0.02 -10.75
C TRP A 222 -12.86 0.79 -9.68
N ILE A 223 -13.10 2.10 -9.54
CA ILE A 223 -12.50 2.90 -8.47
C ILE A 223 -12.83 2.30 -7.10
N PHE A 224 -14.11 2.03 -6.85
CA PHE A 224 -14.58 1.49 -5.58
C PHE A 224 -13.91 0.15 -5.24
N LEU A 225 -13.89 -0.81 -6.17
CA LEU A 225 -13.26 -2.11 -5.94
C LEU A 225 -11.77 -1.98 -5.65
N GLN A 226 -11.08 -1.10 -6.38
CA GLN A 226 -9.65 -0.87 -6.19
C GLN A 226 -9.37 -0.23 -4.81
N ASP A 227 -10.07 0.85 -4.44
CA ASP A 227 -9.87 1.53 -3.16
C ASP A 227 -10.26 0.68 -1.97
N PHE A 228 -11.41 -0.03 -2.07
CA PHE A 228 -11.87 -0.93 -1.01
C PHE A 228 -10.85 -2.05 -0.76
N THR A 229 -10.35 -2.68 -1.83
CA THR A 229 -9.35 -3.74 -1.72
C THR A 229 -8.06 -3.20 -1.13
N THR A 230 -7.63 -2.00 -1.55
CA THR A 230 -6.43 -1.35 -1.02
C THR A 230 -6.50 -1.08 0.47
N ILE A 231 -7.58 -0.45 0.93
CA ILE A 231 -7.77 -0.16 2.35
C ILE A 231 -7.88 -1.46 3.15
N SER A 232 -8.54 -2.49 2.61
CA SER A 232 -8.69 -3.78 3.27
C SER A 232 -7.34 -4.44 3.54
N TYR A 233 -6.46 -4.56 2.53
CA TYR A 233 -5.16 -5.20 2.72
C TYR A 233 -4.21 -4.34 3.55
N GLU A 234 -4.31 -3.00 3.47
CA GLU A 234 -3.52 -2.10 4.32
C GLU A 234 -3.85 -2.27 5.80
N THR A 235 -5.15 -2.38 6.09
CA THR A 235 -5.64 -2.62 7.45
C THR A 235 -5.21 -4.01 7.93
N GLU A 236 -5.33 -5.04 7.08
CA GLU A 236 -4.87 -6.39 7.41
C GLU A 236 -3.37 -6.44 7.70
N SER A 237 -2.56 -5.74 6.90
CA SER A 237 -1.13 -5.63 7.13
C SER A 237 -0.79 -4.90 8.43
N ASP A 238 -1.50 -3.81 8.75
CA ASP A 238 -1.29 -3.09 10.02
C ASP A 238 -1.68 -3.97 11.21
N ASN A 239 -2.79 -4.72 11.11
CA ASN A 239 -3.22 -5.67 12.12
C ASN A 239 -2.20 -6.79 12.34
N ALA A 240 -1.59 -7.30 11.27
CA ALA A 240 -0.51 -8.26 11.36
C ALA A 240 0.66 -7.70 12.18
N MET A 241 1.05 -6.43 11.96
CA MET A 241 2.11 -5.79 12.74
C MET A 241 1.74 -5.59 14.21
N ILE A 242 0.50 -5.20 14.51
CA ILE A 242 0.00 -5.05 15.88
C ILE A 242 0.08 -6.38 16.63
N SER A 243 -0.23 -7.50 15.95
CA SER A 243 -0.20 -8.84 16.55
C SER A 243 1.19 -9.31 16.98
N LEU A 244 2.27 -8.75 16.42
CA LEU A 244 3.65 -9.09 16.77
C LEU A 244 4.10 -8.47 18.10
N GLY A 245 3.38 -7.45 18.61
CA GLY A 245 3.55 -6.93 19.96
C GLY A 245 3.93 -5.45 20.06
N GLU A 246 4.26 -5.03 21.28
CA GLU A 246 4.43 -3.60 21.63
C GLU A 246 5.58 -2.92 20.86
N GLU A 247 6.65 -3.65 20.53
CA GLU A 247 7.77 -3.12 19.75
C GLU A 247 7.34 -2.68 18.36
N TYR A 248 6.60 -3.53 17.64
CA TYR A 248 6.07 -3.21 16.30
C TYR A 248 5.06 -2.06 16.33
N ILE A 249 4.26 -1.96 17.39
CA ILE A 249 3.30 -0.87 17.54
C ILE A 249 4.03 0.47 17.71
N LYS A 250 5.04 0.53 18.58
CA LYS A 250 5.88 1.73 18.74
C LYS A 250 6.64 2.05 17.45
N GLY A 251 7.15 1.02 16.77
CA GLY A 251 7.79 1.13 15.47
C GLY A 251 6.86 1.74 14.41
N GLY A 252 5.59 1.33 14.39
CA GLY A 252 4.57 1.89 13.49
C GLY A 252 4.28 3.36 13.76
N ILE A 253 4.12 3.75 15.04
CA ILE A 253 3.92 5.16 15.43
C ILE A 253 5.09 6.02 14.96
N GLU A 254 6.33 5.57 15.22
CA GLU A 254 7.52 6.30 14.78
C GLU A 254 7.60 6.37 13.26
N PHE A 255 7.41 5.25 12.57
CA PHE A 255 7.48 5.18 11.11
C PHE A 255 6.48 6.13 10.44
N TYR A 256 5.21 6.11 10.84
CA TYR A 256 4.21 7.04 10.31
C TYR A 256 4.49 8.49 10.70
N SER A 257 4.97 8.74 11.92
CA SER A 257 5.38 10.09 12.34
C SER A 257 6.51 10.65 11.47
N LYS A 258 7.53 9.84 11.19
CA LYS A 258 8.67 10.20 10.33
C LYS A 258 8.23 10.41 8.88
N LEU A 259 7.33 9.58 8.35
CA LEU A 259 6.71 9.81 7.03
C LEU A 259 5.96 11.14 6.95
N LEU A 260 5.13 11.46 7.94
CA LEU A 260 4.40 12.73 8.02
C LEU A 260 5.37 13.91 8.10
N GLN A 261 6.40 13.84 8.95
CA GLN A 261 7.43 14.86 9.09
C GLN A 261 8.19 15.09 7.77
N ARG A 262 8.54 14.01 7.06
CA ARG A 262 9.15 14.07 5.73
C ARG A 262 8.23 14.79 4.74
N ASN A 263 6.96 14.42 4.69
CA ASN A 263 5.99 15.00 3.77
C ASN A 263 5.75 16.49 4.05
N ILE A 264 5.69 16.91 5.32
CA ILE A 264 5.63 18.32 5.72
C ILE A 264 6.88 19.08 5.28
N ALA A 265 8.06 18.47 5.47
CA ALA A 265 9.32 19.08 5.04
C ALA A 265 9.37 19.24 3.51
N LEU A 266 8.96 18.21 2.75
CA LEU A 266 8.86 18.27 1.30
C LEU A 266 7.83 19.29 0.82
N ARG A 267 6.68 19.41 1.49
CA ARG A 267 5.68 20.45 1.21
C ARG A 267 6.32 21.84 1.23
N ASN A 268 7.09 22.12 2.28
CA ASN A 268 7.74 23.42 2.46
C ASN A 268 8.90 23.64 1.48
N LEU A 269 9.73 22.62 1.25
CA LEU A 269 10.88 22.71 0.34
C LEU A 269 10.47 22.90 -1.13
N MET A 270 9.34 22.32 -1.55
CA MET A 270 8.85 22.39 -2.93
C MET A 270 7.93 23.58 -3.21
N GLY A 271 7.59 24.39 -2.19
CA GLY A 271 6.65 25.50 -2.31
C GLY A 271 5.30 25.06 -2.90
N GLN A 272 4.77 25.82 -3.87
CA GLN A 272 3.45 25.56 -4.48
C GLN A 272 3.27 24.14 -5.05
N LYS A 273 4.35 23.50 -5.53
CA LYS A 273 4.29 22.11 -6.00
C LYS A 273 4.07 21.15 -4.84
N GLY A 274 4.80 21.36 -3.75
CA GLY A 274 4.62 20.60 -2.51
C GLY A 274 3.22 20.76 -1.94
N GLU A 275 2.64 21.97 -2.05
CA GLU A 275 1.30 22.25 -1.55
C GLU A 275 0.18 21.48 -2.26
N LYS A 276 0.43 21.06 -3.50
CA LYS A 276 -0.48 20.22 -4.28
C LYS A 276 -0.32 18.73 -3.95
N LEU A 277 0.85 18.33 -3.45
CA LEU A 277 1.19 16.92 -3.19
C LEU A 277 0.87 16.50 -1.76
N TYR A 278 1.05 17.38 -0.78
CA TYR A 278 0.92 17.03 0.63
C TYR A 278 0.03 18.05 1.35
N THR A 279 -0.76 17.62 2.32
CA THR A 279 -1.53 18.50 3.22
C THR A 279 -0.61 19.17 4.25
N VAL A 280 -1.15 20.14 5.00
CA VAL A 280 -0.43 20.78 6.12
C VAL A 280 -0.06 19.76 7.22
N THR A 281 -0.87 18.70 7.37
CA THR A 281 -0.63 17.61 8.31
C THR A 281 0.37 16.56 7.80
N GLY A 282 0.79 16.62 6.52
CA GLY A 282 1.73 15.67 5.92
C GLY A 282 1.07 14.46 5.23
N ASN A 283 -0.25 14.42 5.11
CA ASN A 283 -0.94 13.40 4.31
C ASN A 283 -0.77 13.69 2.81
N ASP A 284 -0.87 12.66 1.97
CA ASP A 284 -0.91 12.86 0.52
C ASP A 284 -2.21 13.55 0.10
N GLN A 285 -2.10 14.57 -0.74
CA GLN A 285 -3.22 15.32 -1.26
C GLN A 285 -3.56 14.83 -2.67
N TYR A 286 -4.72 14.19 -2.79
CA TYR A 286 -5.24 13.72 -4.07
C TYR A 286 -6.30 14.67 -4.62
N MET A 287 -6.32 14.89 -5.93
CA MET A 287 -7.26 15.83 -6.55
C MET A 287 -8.71 15.30 -6.59
N LEU A 288 -8.89 14.00 -6.85
CA LEU A 288 -10.22 13.41 -7.07
C LEU A 288 -10.46 12.09 -6.34
N ARG A 289 -9.40 11.37 -5.93
CA ARG A 289 -9.51 10.01 -5.39
C ARG A 289 -8.41 9.75 -4.37
N GLN A 290 -8.81 9.40 -3.15
CA GLN A 290 -7.90 8.97 -2.12
C GLN A 290 -7.70 7.46 -2.21
N LYS A 291 -6.48 7.03 -2.57
CA LYS A 291 -6.18 5.61 -2.83
C LYS A 291 -5.83 4.81 -1.58
N HIS A 292 -5.28 5.48 -0.58
CA HIS A 292 -4.70 4.88 0.62
C HIS A 292 -5.34 5.48 1.87
N LEU A 293 -5.27 4.77 2.99
CA LEU A 293 -5.69 5.34 4.27
C LEU A 293 -4.75 6.52 4.63
N PRO A 294 -5.26 7.66 5.14
CA PRO A 294 -4.39 8.78 5.50
C PRO A 294 -3.35 8.35 6.53
N LEU A 295 -2.12 8.82 6.38
CA LEU A 295 -1.01 8.51 7.28
C LEU A 295 -1.32 8.95 8.73
N THR A 296 -2.05 10.06 8.90
CA THR A 296 -2.52 10.50 10.23
C THR A 296 -3.45 9.48 10.88
N MET A 297 -4.42 8.95 10.12
CA MET A 297 -5.36 7.94 10.62
C MET A 297 -4.64 6.64 10.98
N ARG A 298 -3.66 6.23 10.17
CA ARG A 298 -2.82 5.06 10.47
C ARG A 298 -2.03 5.28 11.76
N LYS A 299 -1.37 6.43 11.91
CA LYS A 299 -0.65 6.78 13.14
C LYS A 299 -1.55 6.72 14.38
N GLU A 300 -2.71 7.37 14.32
CA GLU A 300 -3.69 7.39 15.41
C GLU A 300 -4.17 5.97 15.76
N TYR A 301 -4.37 5.11 14.75
CA TYR A 301 -4.75 3.73 14.97
C TYR A 301 -3.72 2.97 15.83
N PHE A 302 -2.42 3.09 15.53
CA PHE A 302 -1.37 2.48 16.34
C PHE A 302 -1.26 3.11 17.75
N GLU A 303 -1.49 4.41 17.89
CA GLU A 303 -1.52 5.08 19.21
C GLU A 303 -2.65 4.53 20.09
N LEU A 304 -3.85 4.35 19.54
CA LEU A 304 -4.99 3.73 20.24
C LEU A 304 -4.68 2.30 20.67
N GLN A 305 -4.10 1.49 19.79
CA GLN A 305 -3.71 0.11 20.11
C GLN A 305 -2.66 0.04 21.23
N LEU A 306 -1.70 0.98 21.25
CA LEU A 306 -0.73 1.08 22.33
C LEU A 306 -1.39 1.41 23.68
N GLU A 307 -2.39 2.28 23.69
CA GLU A 307 -3.15 2.61 24.91
C GLU A 307 -3.97 1.41 25.41
N GLU A 308 -4.62 0.68 24.52
CA GLU A 308 -5.38 -0.54 24.85
C GLU A 308 -4.48 -1.62 25.46
N LEU A 309 -3.28 -1.83 24.90
CA LEU A 309 -2.29 -2.73 25.46
C LEU A 309 -1.84 -2.30 26.86
N LYS A 310 -1.59 -1.00 27.09
CA LYS A 310 -1.22 -0.48 28.40
C LYS A 310 -2.33 -0.69 29.43
N LYS A 311 -3.58 -0.41 29.07
CA LYS A 311 -4.76 -0.66 29.93
C LYS A 311 -4.87 -2.14 30.29
N THR A 312 -4.72 -3.03 29.32
CA THR A 312 -4.78 -4.49 29.53
C THR A 312 -3.68 -4.97 30.48
N LYS A 313 -2.44 -4.49 30.33
CA LYS A 313 -1.32 -4.79 31.24
C LYS A 313 -1.59 -4.32 32.68
N GLN A 314 -2.16 -3.13 32.85
CA GLN A 314 -2.51 -2.59 34.17
C GLN A 314 -3.65 -3.35 34.86
N VAL A 315 -4.63 -3.84 34.11
CA VAL A 315 -5.70 -4.70 34.65
C VAL A 315 -5.12 -6.05 35.06
N SER A 316 -4.28 -6.65 34.22
CA SER A 316 -3.63 -7.94 34.52
C SER A 316 -2.72 -7.87 35.75
N SER A 317 -2.01 -6.76 35.97
CA SER A 317 -1.16 -6.59 37.15
C SER A 317 -2.00 -6.50 38.43
N LYS A 318 -3.09 -5.72 38.42
CA LYS A 318 -3.99 -5.59 39.58
C LYS A 318 -4.67 -6.90 39.97
N VAL A 319 -5.09 -7.72 39.00
CA VAL A 319 -5.68 -9.05 39.26
C VAL A 319 -4.66 -10.05 39.82
N THR A 320 -3.37 -9.87 39.50
CA THR A 320 -2.30 -10.71 40.04
C THR A 320 -1.97 -10.31 41.48
N ASP A 321 -2.02 -9.02 41.80
CA ASP A 321 -1.81 -8.49 43.16
C ASP A 321 -2.95 -8.89 44.13
N GLU A 322 -4.21 -8.95 43.67
CA GLU A 322 -5.35 -9.41 44.49
C GLU A 322 -5.29 -10.92 44.81
N LYS A 323 -4.64 -11.74 43.97
CA LYS A 323 -4.48 -13.18 44.22
C LYS A 323 -3.32 -13.53 45.16
N GLN A 324 -2.48 -12.56 45.55
CA GLN A 324 -1.33 -12.76 46.45
C GLN A 324 -1.56 -12.27 47.88
N SER A 325 -2.77 -11.83 48.25
CA SER A 325 -3.11 -11.55 49.65
C SER A 325 -3.30 -12.88 50.42
N PRO A 326 -2.52 -13.16 51.49
CA PRO A 326 -2.60 -14.43 52.20
C PRO A 326 -3.89 -14.53 53.01
N PHE A 327 -4.58 -15.67 52.86
CA PHE A 327 -5.63 -16.12 53.77
C PHE A 327 -5.09 -16.18 55.20
N ASP A 328 -5.55 -15.27 56.07
CA ASP A 328 -5.43 -15.40 57.52
C ASP A 328 -6.18 -16.65 57.99
N VAL A 329 -5.44 -17.72 58.27
CA VAL A 329 -5.94 -18.93 58.94
C VAL A 329 -6.17 -18.59 60.40
N ASN A 330 -7.41 -18.20 60.74
CA ASN A 330 -7.84 -18.04 62.12
C ASN A 330 -8.25 -19.41 62.69
N THR A 331 -7.28 -20.18 63.18
CA THR A 331 -7.54 -21.37 64.01
C THR A 331 -8.09 -20.92 65.36
N LYS A 332 -9.43 -20.92 65.49
CA LYS A 332 -10.09 -20.91 66.79
C LYS A 332 -10.06 -22.31 67.40
N THR A 333 -9.40 -22.38 68.55
CA THR A 333 -9.44 -23.45 69.54
C THR A 333 -10.87 -23.79 69.95
N VAL A 334 -11.21 -25.09 69.94
CA VAL A 334 -12.41 -25.64 70.57
C VAL A 334 -11.94 -26.47 71.77
N PRO A 335 -12.44 -26.22 73.00
CA PRO A 335 -12.11 -27.04 74.16
C PRO A 335 -13.02 -28.29 74.21
N ALA A 336 -12.47 -29.35 74.78
CA ALA A 336 -13.10 -30.65 75.01
C ALA A 336 -14.32 -30.56 75.93
N VAL A 337 -15.40 -31.27 75.57
CA VAL A 337 -16.17 -32.23 76.40
C VAL A 337 -16.75 -33.29 75.47
#